data_AF-A0A3R9TNV9-F1
#
_entry.id   AF-A0A3R9TNV9-F1
#
_cell.length_a   1.000
_cell.length_b   1.000
_cell.length_c   1.000
_cell.angle_alpha   90.00
_cell.angle_beta   90.00
_cell.angle_gamma   90.00
#
_symmetry.space_group_name_H-M   'P 1'
#
loop_
_entity.id
_entity.type
_entity.pdbx_description
1 polymer ?
#
loop_
_entity_poly.entity_id
_entity_poly.type
_entity_poly.pdbx_seq_one_letter_code
_entity_poly.pdbx_strand_id
1 'polypeptide(L)'
;MIKEILLADTHNYHGILDERFIDLAHQFSRLQDARTGQGGAALAVYFRGQKVVDIYTGLKSQTEAWQPDTLAVCYSTGKGVLATLAHILVSEGFLEYDKPIA
;
A
#
# COMPACT_ATOMS: atom_id res chain seq x y z
N MET A 1 -19.38 1.63 13.06
CA MET A 1 -18.21 0.72 12.96
C MET A 1 -18.57 -0.73 12.62
N ILE A 2 -19.09 -1.58 13.53
CA ILE A 2 -19.34 -3.01 13.20
C ILE A 2 -20.43 -3.19 12.11
N LYS A 3 -21.55 -2.47 12.20
CA LYS A 3 -22.63 -2.56 11.20
C LYS A 3 -22.22 -2.11 9.80
N GLU A 4 -21.37 -1.08 9.71
CA GLU A 4 -20.86 -0.55 8.44
C GLU A 4 -19.99 -1.58 7.73
N ILE A 5 -19.11 -2.27 8.47
CA ILE A 5 -18.26 -3.33 7.91
C ILE A 5 -19.07 -4.54 7.44
N LEU A 6 -20.16 -4.87 8.14
CA LEU A 6 -21.05 -5.99 7.77
C LEU A 6 -21.89 -5.70 6.51
N LEU A 7 -22.22 -4.44 6.26
CA LEU A 7 -23.02 -3.99 5.12
C LEU A 7 -22.18 -3.45 3.96
N ALA A 8 -20.87 -3.35 4.13
CA ALA A 8 -19.96 -2.77 3.17
C ALA A 8 -19.90 -3.59 1.87
N ASP A 9 -19.75 -2.88 0.75
CA ASP A 9 -19.43 -3.53 -0.51
C ASP A 9 -18.05 -4.21 -0.42
N THR A 10 -18.01 -5.44 -0.88
CA THR A 10 -16.82 -6.30 -0.88
C THR A 10 -16.04 -6.23 -2.17
N HIS A 11 -16.58 -5.59 -3.21
CA HIS A 11 -16.02 -5.50 -4.55
C HIS A 11 -15.76 -4.04 -4.98
N ASN A 12 -15.74 -3.10 -4.03
CA ASN A 12 -15.49 -1.68 -4.27
C ASN A 12 -13.97 -1.39 -4.33
N TYR A 13 -13.33 -1.97 -5.34
CA TYR A 13 -11.93 -1.73 -5.67
C TYR A 13 -11.70 -1.93 -7.18
N HIS A 14 -10.60 -1.38 -7.67
CA HIS A 14 -10.12 -1.56 -9.04
C HIS A 14 -8.71 -2.16 -9.03
N GLY A 15 -8.28 -2.73 -10.14
CA GLY A 15 -6.91 -3.21 -10.32
C GLY A 15 -6.79 -4.72 -10.53
N ILE A 16 -5.61 -5.26 -10.22
CA ILE A 16 -5.25 -6.66 -10.48
C ILE A 16 -5.38 -7.46 -9.19
N LEU A 17 -6.02 -8.62 -9.30
CA LEU A 17 -6.19 -9.56 -8.20
C LEU A 17 -6.03 -10.98 -8.73
N ASP A 18 -5.10 -11.71 -8.14
CA ASP A 18 -5.07 -13.17 -8.22
C ASP A 18 -6.18 -13.74 -7.32
N GLU A 19 -7.05 -14.58 -7.88
CA GLU A 19 -8.23 -15.14 -7.20
C GLU A 19 -7.89 -15.86 -5.89
N ARG A 20 -6.67 -16.40 -5.76
CA ARG A 20 -6.20 -17.06 -4.53
C ARG A 20 -6.14 -16.10 -3.34
N PHE A 21 -6.15 -14.79 -3.58
CA PHE A 21 -6.10 -13.73 -2.57
C PHE A 21 -7.41 -12.94 -2.48
N ILE A 22 -8.52 -13.46 -3.00
CA ILE A 22 -9.83 -12.79 -3.03
C ILE A 22 -10.30 -12.34 -1.64
N ASP A 23 -10.07 -13.14 -0.60
CA ASP A 23 -10.47 -12.79 0.77
C ASP A 23 -9.77 -11.53 1.27
N LEU A 24 -8.50 -11.31 0.88
CA LEU A 24 -7.77 -10.08 1.20
C LEU A 24 -8.42 -8.87 0.51
N ALA A 25 -8.77 -8.99 -0.76
CA ALA A 25 -9.43 -7.92 -1.50
C ALA A 25 -10.80 -7.58 -0.91
N HIS A 26 -11.59 -8.59 -0.53
CA HIS A 26 -12.86 -8.38 0.16
C HIS A 26 -12.69 -7.64 1.50
N GLN A 27 -11.68 -7.99 2.30
CA GLN A 27 -11.42 -7.28 3.55
C GLN A 27 -10.92 -5.84 3.32
N PHE A 28 -10.05 -5.64 2.33
CA PHE A 28 -9.63 -4.31 1.91
C PHE A 28 -10.85 -3.45 1.55
N SER A 29 -11.72 -3.95 0.67
CA SER A 29 -12.96 -3.27 0.26
C SER A 29 -13.83 -2.93 1.46
N ARG A 30 -14.12 -3.90 2.33
CA ARG A 30 -14.94 -3.68 3.54
C ARG A 30 -14.41 -2.58 4.45
N LEU A 31 -13.08 -2.50 4.61
CA LEU A 31 -12.44 -1.50 5.46
C LEU A 31 -12.45 -0.09 4.83
N GLN A 32 -12.45 -0.01 3.51
CA GLN A 32 -12.41 1.26 2.79
C GLN A 32 -13.78 1.78 2.35
N ASP A 33 -14.79 0.92 2.22
CA ASP A 33 -16.08 1.26 1.60
C ASP A 33 -16.71 2.53 2.20
N ALA A 34 -16.86 2.58 3.53
CA ALA A 34 -17.41 3.74 4.25
C ALA A 34 -16.52 5.00 4.20
N ARG A 35 -15.27 4.87 3.74
CA ARG A 35 -14.26 5.94 3.70
C ARG A 35 -13.93 6.41 2.29
N THR A 36 -14.48 5.77 1.26
CA THR A 36 -14.17 6.07 -0.14
C THR A 36 -14.44 7.53 -0.52
N GLY A 37 -15.41 8.19 0.13
CA GLY A 37 -15.68 9.62 -0.06
C GLY A 37 -14.78 10.58 0.72
N GLN A 38 -13.93 10.08 1.62
CA GLN A 38 -13.05 10.88 2.50
C GLN A 38 -11.58 10.83 2.06
N GLY A 39 -11.25 9.94 1.13
CA GLY A 39 -9.91 9.71 0.62
C GLY A 39 -9.85 8.37 -0.10
N GLY A 40 -8.65 7.94 -0.45
CA GLY A 40 -8.44 6.67 -1.12
C GLY A 40 -7.32 5.87 -0.49
N ALA A 41 -7.22 4.63 -0.94
CA ALA A 41 -6.23 3.68 -0.48
C ALA A 41 -5.81 2.80 -1.64
N ALA A 42 -4.58 2.29 -1.56
CA ALA A 42 -4.05 1.30 -2.46
C ALA A 42 -3.35 0.19 -1.67
N LEU A 43 -3.36 -1.02 -2.21
CA LEU A 43 -2.73 -2.20 -1.64
C LEU A 43 -2.03 -3.00 -2.75
N ALA A 44 -0.72 -3.17 -2.60
CA ALA A 44 0.06 -4.07 -3.42
C ALA A 44 0.66 -5.20 -2.57
N VAL A 45 0.53 -6.44 -3.04
CA VAL A 45 1.11 -7.62 -2.39
C VAL A 45 1.98 -8.38 -3.38
N TYR A 46 3.21 -8.64 -2.97
CA TYR A 46 4.13 -9.51 -3.67
C TYR A 46 4.25 -10.84 -2.94
N PHE A 47 3.98 -11.95 -3.63
CA PHE A 47 4.19 -13.30 -3.12
C PHE A 47 5.17 -14.03 -4.02
N ARG A 48 6.30 -14.47 -3.44
CA ARG A 48 7.41 -15.13 -4.18
C ARG A 48 7.88 -14.30 -5.38
N GLY A 49 8.02 -12.99 -5.19
CA GLY A 49 8.48 -12.04 -6.21
C GLY A 49 7.44 -11.67 -7.28
N GLN A 50 6.24 -12.26 -7.25
CA GLN A 50 5.16 -11.93 -8.19
C GLN A 50 4.14 -10.99 -7.54
N LYS A 51 3.73 -9.95 -8.27
CA LYS A 51 2.66 -9.03 -7.85
C LYS A 51 1.32 -9.74 -8.00
N VAL A 52 0.78 -10.22 -6.89
CA VAL A 52 -0.46 -11.03 -6.85
C VAL A 52 -1.70 -10.20 -6.51
N VAL A 53 -1.50 -9.04 -5.88
CA VAL A 53 -2.54 -8.03 -5.64
C VAL A 53 -1.96 -6.67 -5.96
N ASP A 54 -2.72 -5.86 -6.69
CA ASP A 54 -2.45 -4.45 -6.96
C ASP A 54 -3.79 -3.74 -7.15
N ILE A 55 -4.39 -3.33 -6.05
CA ILE A 55 -5.76 -2.80 -6.01
C ILE A 55 -5.82 -1.43 -5.34
N TYR A 56 -6.82 -0.64 -5.72
CA TYR A 56 -7.05 0.70 -5.14
C TYR A 56 -8.54 1.06 -5.13
N THR A 57 -8.91 2.06 -4.34
CA THR A 57 -10.29 2.60 -4.25
C THR A 57 -10.30 4.01 -3.68
N GLY A 58 -11.45 4.69 -3.78
CA GLY A 58 -11.70 6.01 -3.20
C GLY A 58 -11.16 7.18 -4.02
N LEU A 59 -10.87 8.28 -3.34
CA LEU A 59 -10.56 9.57 -3.96
C LEU A 59 -9.12 10.04 -3.68
N LYS A 60 -8.47 10.65 -4.68
CA LYS A 60 -7.17 11.35 -4.54
C LYS A 60 -7.35 12.77 -3.99
N SER A 61 -8.45 13.43 -4.37
CA SER A 61 -8.80 14.78 -3.97
C SER A 61 -10.33 14.91 -3.89
N GLN A 62 -10.86 16.10 -3.54
CA GLN A 62 -12.32 16.29 -3.47
C GLN A 62 -13.06 16.03 -4.80
N THR A 63 -12.34 16.12 -5.92
CA THR A 63 -12.93 16.04 -7.27
C THR A 63 -12.33 14.94 -8.14
N GLU A 64 -11.26 14.29 -7.70
CA GLU A 64 -10.55 13.29 -8.49
C GLU A 64 -10.58 11.92 -7.81
N ALA A 65 -10.98 10.90 -8.57
CA ALA A 65 -10.87 9.51 -8.16
C ALA A 65 -9.40 9.09 -8.05
N TRP A 66 -9.12 8.18 -7.11
CA TRP A 66 -7.82 7.52 -7.03
C TRP A 66 -7.54 6.76 -8.34
N GLN A 67 -6.33 6.89 -8.85
CA GLN A 67 -5.84 6.22 -10.07
C GLN A 67 -4.75 5.21 -9.72
N PRO A 68 -4.45 4.22 -10.58
CA PRO A 68 -3.42 3.20 -10.30
C PRO A 68 -2.04 3.78 -9.95
N ASP A 69 -1.71 4.96 -10.45
CA ASP A 69 -0.44 5.66 -10.28
C ASP A 69 -0.51 6.84 -9.29
N THR A 70 -1.61 6.96 -8.55
CA THR A 70 -1.76 8.02 -7.54
C THR A 70 -0.74 7.85 -6.43
N LEU A 71 0.10 8.86 -6.25
CA LEU A 71 1.09 8.92 -5.17
C LEU A 71 0.45 9.37 -3.86
N ALA A 72 0.84 8.72 -2.77
CA ALA A 72 0.47 9.08 -1.41
C ALA A 72 1.70 9.52 -0.61
N VAL A 73 1.49 10.38 0.39
CA VAL A 73 2.58 10.78 1.31
C VAL A 73 2.94 9.58 2.20
N CYS A 74 4.18 9.09 2.07
CA CYS A 74 4.64 7.88 2.75
C CYS A 74 5.10 8.09 4.22
N TYR A 75 5.09 9.32 4.75
CA TYR A 75 5.55 9.66 6.10
C TYR A 75 6.82 8.88 6.54
N SER A 76 6.77 8.23 7.70
CA SER A 76 7.91 7.48 8.25
C SER A 76 8.26 6.20 7.48
N THR A 77 7.40 5.71 6.59
CA THR A 77 7.69 4.52 5.76
C THR A 77 8.95 4.75 4.90
N GLY A 78 9.25 6.00 4.55
CA GLY A 78 10.49 6.36 3.83
C GLY A 78 11.78 5.96 4.56
N LYS A 79 11.76 5.81 5.89
CA LYS A 79 12.92 5.36 6.67
C LYS A 79 13.36 3.95 6.30
N GLY A 80 12.43 3.06 5.94
CA GLY A 80 12.77 1.70 5.50
C GLY A 80 13.56 1.69 4.19
N VAL A 81 13.17 2.56 3.25
CA VAL A 81 13.91 2.76 1.99
C VAL A 81 15.31 3.28 2.29
N LEU A 82 15.43 4.32 3.13
CA LEU A 82 16.73 4.89 3.48
C LEU A 82 17.63 3.88 4.19
N ALA A 83 17.10 3.10 5.14
CA ALA A 83 17.85 2.04 5.81
C ALA A 83 18.32 0.96 4.82
N THR A 84 17.46 0.57 3.88
CA THR A 84 17.83 -0.39 2.82
C THR A 84 18.98 0.13 1.96
N LEU A 85 18.93 1.41 1.55
CA LEU A 85 20.02 2.03 0.80
C LEU A 85 21.32 2.08 1.61
N ALA A 86 21.26 2.39 2.90
CA ALA A 86 22.43 2.34 3.77
C ALA A 86 23.02 0.92 3.84
N HIS A 87 22.19 -0.11 3.97
CA HIS A 87 22.64 -1.50 3.94
C HIS A 87 23.28 -1.91 2.60
N ILE A 88 22.74 -1.42 1.46
CA ILE A 88 23.35 -1.62 0.15
C ILE A 88 24.75 -1.01 0.11
N LEU A 89 24.91 0.25 0.54
CA LEU A 89 26.20 0.93 0.56
C LEU A 89 27.22 0.23 1.47
N VAL A 90 26.78 -0.33 2.60
CA VAL A 90 27.65 -1.17 3.44
C VAL A 90 28.05 -2.46 2.72
N SER A 91 27.10 -3.13 2.05
CA SER A 91 27.40 -4.35 1.29
C SER A 91 28.36 -4.14 0.12
N GLU A 92 28.36 -2.94 -0.45
CA GLU A 92 29.27 -2.52 -1.53
C GLU A 92 30.60 -1.96 -1.01
N GLY A 93 30.80 -1.88 0.31
CA GLY A 93 32.02 -1.39 0.93
C GLY A 93 32.19 0.14 0.93
N PHE A 94 31.14 0.90 0.60
CA PHE A 94 31.15 2.38 0.69
C PHE A 94 30.95 2.90 2.11
N LEU A 95 30.29 2.12 2.98
CA LEU A 95 30.04 2.44 4.38
C LEU A 95 30.41 1.25 5.27
N GLU A 96 30.60 1.53 6.56
CA GLU A 96 30.83 0.53 7.61
C GLU A 96 29.94 0.88 8.80
N TYR A 97 29.24 -0.10 9.40
CA TYR A 97 28.29 0.18 10.48
C TYR A 97 28.93 0.80 11.71
N ASP A 98 30.14 0.36 12.06
CA ASP A 98 30.84 0.77 13.28
C ASP A 98 31.75 1.99 13.06
N LYS A 99 31.83 2.51 11.82
CA LYS A 99 32.63 3.68 11.52
C LYS A 99 31.99 4.92 12.17
N PRO A 100 32.72 5.64 13.05
CA PRO A 100 32.23 6.91 13.57
C PRO A 100 31.90 7.87 12.43
N ILE A 101 30.83 8.63 12.58
CA ILE A 101 30.41 9.63 11.59
C ILE A 101 31.43 10.79 11.50
N ALA A 102 32.10 11.08 12.62
CA ALA A 102 32.94 12.26 12.84
C ALA A 102 34.27 12.24 12.07
#